data_AF-R7BQZ9-F1
#
_entry.id   AF-R7BQZ9-F1
#
_cell.length_a   1.000
_cell.length_b   1.000
_cell.length_c   1.000
_cell.angle_alpha   90.00
_cell.angle_beta   90.00
_cell.angle_gamma   90.00
#
_symmetry.space_group_name_H-M   'P 1'
#
loop_
_entity.id
_entity.type
_entity.pdbx_description
1 polymer ?
#
loop_
_entity_poly.entity_id
_entity_poly.type
_entity_poly.pdbx_seq_one_letter_code
_entity_poly.pdbx_strand_id
1 'polypeptide(L)' 'MRSNIAKLCEEKGISRYRLAKNLGITDEILYRYEKKGLDKAQFGYMVKIAKELGCSLEELYEE' A
#
# COMPACT_ATOMS: atom_id res chain seq x y z
N MET A 1 10.38 6.80 -4.80
CA MET A 1 9.98 7.25 -3.45
C MET A 1 9.69 6.03 -2.61
N ARG A 2 10.03 6.05 -1.33
CA ARG A 2 9.63 4.98 -0.41
C ARG A 2 8.12 5.05 -0.16
N SER A 3 7.53 3.91 0.16
CA SER A 3 6.10 3.81 0.43
C SER A 3 5.83 3.86 1.92
N ASN A 4 4.78 4.58 2.30
CA ASN A 4 4.30 4.73 3.67
C ASN A 4 3.25 3.65 4.06
N ILE A 5 3.02 2.65 3.21
CA ILE A 5 2.01 1.58 3.42
C ILE A 5 2.19 0.88 4.78
N ALA A 6 3.43 0.59 5.15
CA ALA A 6 3.79 -0.08 6.40
C ALA A 6 3.25 0.66 7.63
N LYS A 7 3.51 1.96 7.71
CA LYS A 7 3.10 2.83 8.80
C LYS A 7 1.59 3.01 8.82
N LEU A 8 0.99 3.24 7.65
CA LEU A 8 -0.47 3.35 7.52
C LEU A 8 -1.20 2.07 7.95
N CYS A 9 -0.64 0.89 7.66
CA CYS A 9 -1.18 -0.37 8.14
C CYS A 9 -1.19 -0.45 9.68
N GLU A 10 -0.10 -0.02 10.32
CA GLU A 10 0.04 0.00 11.77
C GLU A 10 -0.93 0.99 12.42
N GLU A 11 -1.03 2.21 11.90
CA GLU A 11 -1.95 3.25 12.39
C GLU A 11 -3.42 2.82 12.27
N LYS A 12 -3.77 2.07 11.22
CA LYS A 12 -5.14 1.59 10.96
C LYS A 12 -5.43 0.22 11.58
N GLY A 13 -4.45 -0.40 12.24
CA GLY A 13 -4.62 -1.70 12.89
C GLY A 13 -4.90 -2.86 11.91
N ILE A 14 -4.40 -2.77 10.68
CA ILE A 14 -4.54 -3.82 9.66
C ILE A 14 -3.20 -4.46 9.35
N SER A 15 -3.19 -5.78 9.18
CA SER A 15 -1.97 -6.47 8.75
C SER A 15 -1.75 -6.32 7.25
N ARG A 16 -0.49 -6.30 6.82
CA ARG A 16 -0.10 -6.32 5.41
C ARG A 16 -0.72 -7.50 4.65
N TYR A 17 -0.78 -8.66 5.29
CA TYR A 17 -1.47 -9.85 4.76
C TYR A 17 -2.96 -9.59 4.47
N ARG A 18 -3.67 -8.93 5.41
CA ARG A 18 -5.08 -8.57 5.22
C ARG A 18 -5.24 -7.57 4.09
N LEU A 19 -4.36 -6.57 4.00
CA LEU A 19 -4.33 -5.61 2.92
C LEU A 19 -4.15 -6.30 1.55
N ALA A 20 -3.14 -7.16 1.41
CA ALA A 20 -2.89 -7.92 0.18
C ALA A 20 -4.10 -8.76 -0.24
N LYS A 21 -4.71 -9.46 0.74
CA LYS A 21 -5.94 -10.24 0.53
C LYS A 21 -7.11 -9.40 0.04
N ASN A 22 -7.34 -8.23 0.63
CA ASN A 22 -8.43 -7.32 0.26
C ASN A 22 -8.22 -6.72 -1.13
N LEU A 23 -6.96 -6.49 -1.52
CA LEU A 23 -6.59 -5.98 -2.83
C LEU A 23 -6.59 -7.05 -3.94
N GLY A 24 -6.65 -8.33 -3.55
CA GLY A 24 -6.56 -9.47 -4.48
C GLY A 24 -5.16 -9.66 -5.06
N ILE A 25 -4.11 -9.30 -4.31
CA ILE A 25 -2.71 -9.45 -4.71
C ILE A 25 -1.97 -10.40 -3.76
N THR A 26 -0.81 -10.88 -4.18
CA THR A 26 0.06 -11.67 -3.29
C THR A 26 0.85 -10.76 -2.35
N ASP A 27 1.26 -11.31 -1.21
CA ASP A 27 2.14 -10.62 -0.25
C ASP A 27 3.45 -10.16 -0.91
N GLU A 28 3.96 -10.92 -1.89
CA GLU A 28 5.16 -10.55 -2.65
C GLU A 28 4.97 -9.26 -3.46
N ILE A 29 3.79 -9.08 -4.07
CA ILE A 29 3.47 -7.85 -4.81
C ILE A 29 3.38 -6.67 -3.84
N LEU A 30 2.73 -6.84 -2.69
CA LEU A 30 2.65 -5.79 -1.68
C LEU A 30 4.04 -5.42 -1.13
N TYR A 31 4.86 -6.42 -0.81
CA TYR A 31 6.25 -6.23 -0.38
C TYR A 31 7.09 -5.50 -1.44
N ARG A 32 6.85 -5.77 -2.72
CA ARG A 32 7.50 -5.05 -3.83
C ARG A 32 7.12 -3.58 -3.83
N TYR A 33 5.86 -3.23 -3.58
CA TYR A 33 5.41 -1.84 -3.48
C TYR A 33 6.04 -1.13 -2.27
N GLU A 34 6.14 -1.80 -1.13
CA GLU A 34 6.80 -1.25 0.06
C GLU A 34 8.30 -0.98 -0.20
N LYS A 35 9.00 -1.95 -0.81
CA LYS A 35 10.46 -1.89 -0.97
C LYS A 35 10.92 -1.05 -2.15
N LYS A 36 10.25 -1.15 -3.31
CA LYS A 36 10.65 -0.47 -4.54
C LYS A 36 9.94 0.86 -4.73
N GLY A 37 8.87 1.11 -3.97
CA GLY A 37 8.00 2.26 -4.16
C GLY A 37 6.79 1.94 -5.04
N LEU A 38 5.86 2.88 -5.06
CA LEU A 38 4.61 2.81 -5.82
C LEU A 38 4.73 3.39 -7.25
N ASP A 39 5.89 3.93 -7.62
CA ASP A 39 6.15 4.54 -8.94
C ASP A 39 6.02 3.54 -10.11
N LYS A 40 6.25 2.25 -9.82
CA LYS A 40 6.05 1.16 -10.79
C LYS A 40 4.74 0.41 -10.60
N ALA A 41 3.95 0.75 -9.59
CA ALA A 41 2.62 0.17 -9.42
C ALA A 41 1.68 0.72 -10.49
N GLN A 42 0.76 -0.11 -10.98
CA GLN A 42 -0.30 0.42 -11.84
C GLN A 42 -1.19 1.36 -10.99
N PHE A 43 -1.59 2.49 -11.57
CA PHE A 43 -2.42 3.49 -10.89
C PHE A 43 -3.65 2.90 -10.20
N GLY A 44 -4.30 1.91 -10.82
CA GLY A 44 -5.43 1.20 -10.24
C GLY A 44 -5.14 0.52 -8.89
N TYR A 45 -3.93 -0.02 -8.70
CA TYR A 45 -3.54 -0.59 -7.40
C TYR A 45 -3.28 0.50 -6.36
N MET A 46 -2.68 1.62 -6.76
CA MET A 46 -2.44 2.75 -5.85
C MET A 46 -3.77 3.28 -5.30
N VAL A 47 -4.78 3.47 -6.16
CA VAL A 47 -6.13 3.91 -5.76
C VAL A 47 -6.79 2.89 -4.82
N LYS A 48 -6.68 1.59 -5.13
CA LYS A 48 -7.23 0.55 -4.26
C LYS A 48 -6.57 0.52 -2.89
N ILE A 49 -5.25 0.65 -2.83
CA ILE A 49 -4.47 0.70 -1.58
C ILE A 49 -4.92 1.91 -0.74
N ALA A 50 -4.96 3.11 -1.33
CA ALA A 50 -5.41 4.32 -0.65
C ALA A 50 -6.84 4.18 -0.12
N LYS A 51 -7.75 3.62 -0.92
CA LYS A 51 -9.14 3.38 -0.53
C LYS A 51 -9.25 2.39 0.63
N GLU A 52 -8.49 1.30 0.60
CA GLU A 52 -8.49 0.28 1.65
C GLU A 52 -7.89 0.81 2.97
N LEU A 53 -6.86 1.65 2.87
CA LEU A 53 -6.23 2.32 4.02
C LEU A 53 -7.01 3.54 4.50
N GLY A 54 -7.98 4.03 3.73
CA GLY A 54 -8.74 5.25 4.03
C GLY A 54 -7.83 6.47 4.13
N CYS A 55 -6.92 6.63 3.16
CA CYS A 55 -6.01 7.76 3.02
C CYS A 55 -6.04 8.30 1.57
N SER A 56 -5.38 9.44 1.35
CA SER A 56 -5.09 9.99 0.03
C SER A 56 -3.96 9.23 -0.67
N LEU A 57 -3.75 9.50 -1.96
CA LEU A 57 -2.63 8.91 -2.71
C LEU A 57 -1.29 9.49 -2.27
N GLU A 58 -1.27 10.76 -1.92
CA GLU A 58 -0.12 11.50 -1.44
C GLU A 58 0.42 10.88 -0.14
N GLU A 59 -0.48 10.51 0.78
CA GLU A 59 -0.13 9.86 2.05
C GLU A 59 0.51 8.47 1.88
N LEU A 60 0.37 7.82 0.71
CA LEU A 60 1.03 6.54 0.43
C LEU A 60 2.54 6.66 0.21
N TYR A 61 3.05 7.86 0.02
CA TYR A 61 4.47 8.14 -0.18
C TYR A 61 5.10 8.65 1.12
N GLU A 62 6.32 8.21 1.41
CA GLU A 62 7.14 8.88 2.44
C GLU A 62 7.66 10.21 1.88
N GLU A 63 7.67 11.26 2.72
CA GLU A 63 8.33 12.54 2.44
C GLU A 63 9.84 12.38 2.16
#